data_AF-A0AAV0GGK9-F1
#
_entry.id   AF-A0AAV0GGK9-F1
#
_cell.length_a   1.000
_cell.length_b   1.000
_cell.length_c   1.000
_cell.angle_alpha   90.00
_cell.angle_beta   90.00
_cell.angle_gamma   90.00
#
_symmetry.space_group_name_H-M   'P 1'
#
loop_
_entity.id
_entity.type
_entity.pdbx_description
1 polymer ?
#
loop_
_entity_poly.entity_id
_entity_poly.type
_entity_poly.pdbx_seq_one_letter_code
_entity_poly.pdbx_strand_id
1 'polypeptide(L)'
;MHILLSGWRKISFYFNVSYEIKDKTIEFDDNRNVVRAEFVVRAYMQGGRFSDGWGSCERREKRFMKPNHDIPSTAETRAKNKACQDLLGIGEYRPGVSRS
;
A
#
# COMPACT_ATOMS: atom_id res chain seq x y z
N MET A 1 15.44 -11.48 -6.47
CA MET A 1 15.83 -10.06 -6.60
C MET A 1 15.22 -9.31 -5.43
N HIS A 2 16.01 -9.05 -4.37
CA HIS A 2 15.50 -8.35 -3.18
C HIS A 2 15.46 -6.85 -3.45
N ILE A 3 14.26 -6.33 -3.76
CA ILE A 3 14.05 -4.87 -3.85
C ILE A 3 13.79 -4.37 -2.42
N LEU A 4 14.79 -3.71 -1.84
CA LEU A 4 14.67 -2.99 -0.57
C LEU A 4 13.52 -1.96 -0.67
N LEU A 5 12.78 -1.75 0.43
CA LEU A 5 11.59 -0.88 0.52
C LEU A 5 11.75 0.56 -0.05
N SER A 6 12.98 1.05 -0.23
CA SER A 6 13.30 2.32 -0.89
C SER A 6 13.27 2.28 -2.43
N GLY A 7 13.29 1.08 -3.03
CA GLY A 7 13.31 0.85 -4.47
C GLY A 7 11.98 1.13 -5.16
N TRP A 8 10.86 0.76 -4.55
CA TRP A 8 9.52 0.94 -5.17
C TRP A 8 9.14 2.41 -5.37
N ARG A 9 9.54 3.30 -4.46
CA ARG A 9 9.33 4.76 -4.59
C ARG A 9 10.13 5.36 -5.74
N LYS A 10 11.35 4.88 -5.98
CA LYS A 10 12.19 5.29 -7.12
C LYS A 10 11.68 4.73 -8.44
N ILE A 11 11.21 3.48 -8.42
CA ILE A 11 10.58 2.80 -9.57
C ILE A 11 9.28 3.52 -9.97
N SER A 12 8.41 3.90 -9.02
CA SER A 12 7.19 4.65 -9.35
C SER A 12 7.45 6.03 -9.94
N PHE A 13 8.53 6.71 -9.51
CA PHE A 13 8.94 7.99 -10.07
C PHE A 13 9.49 7.82 -11.51
N TYR A 14 10.22 6.73 -11.76
CA TYR A 14 10.75 6.39 -13.08
C TYR A 14 9.65 6.01 -14.09
N PHE A 15 8.57 5.38 -13.64
CA PHE A 15 7.44 4.95 -14.48
C PHE A 15 6.30 5.97 -14.60
N ASN A 16 6.48 7.19 -14.09
CA ASN A 16 5.45 8.25 -14.11
C ASN A 16 4.10 7.80 -13.52
N VAL A 17 4.14 6.96 -12.49
CA VAL A 17 2.95 6.44 -11.81
C VAL A 17 2.47 7.46 -10.80
N SER A 18 1.25 7.93 -10.98
CA SER A 18 0.56 8.81 -10.05
C SER A 18 -0.36 8.00 -9.14
N TYR A 19 -0.68 8.55 -7.97
CA TYR A 19 -1.53 7.89 -6.97
C TYR A 19 -2.69 8.80 -6.54
N GLU A 20 -3.87 8.22 -6.41
CA GLU A 20 -5.07 8.86 -5.87
C GLU A 20 -5.56 8.04 -4.66
N ILE A 21 -5.77 8.67 -3.50
CA ILE A 21 -6.41 8.00 -2.36
C ILE A 21 -7.92 7.98 -2.64
N LYS A 22 -8.48 6.80 -2.87
CA LYS A 22 -9.92 6.61 -3.13
C LYS A 22 -10.74 6.55 -1.85
N ASP A 23 -10.18 5.87 -0.86
CA ASP A 23 -10.82 5.72 0.45
C ASP A 23 -9.77 5.71 1.55
N LYS A 24 -10.17 6.22 2.71
CA LYS A 24 -9.33 6.33 3.91
C LYS A 24 -10.21 6.21 5.14
N THR A 25 -9.97 5.15 5.91
CA THR A 25 -10.59 4.94 7.21
C THR A 25 -9.51 4.88 8.29
N ILE A 26 -9.66 5.67 9.36
CA ILE A 26 -8.79 5.61 10.53
C ILE A 26 -9.67 5.45 11.75
N GLU A 27 -9.48 4.34 12.46
CA GLU A 27 -10.18 4.02 13.70
C GLU A 27 -9.37 4.52 14.89
N PHE A 28 -10.05 5.20 15.81
CA PHE A 28 -9.48 5.72 17.03
C PHE A 28 -10.12 5.07 18.26
N ASP A 29 -9.35 4.93 19.34
CA ASP A 29 -9.88 4.58 20.66
C ASP A 29 -10.43 5.82 21.38
N ASP A 30 -11.01 5.62 22.57
CA ASP A 30 -11.56 6.68 23.42
C ASP A 30 -10.51 7.74 23.81
N ASN A 31 -9.23 7.37 23.79
CA ASN A 31 -8.08 8.24 24.09
C ASN A 31 -7.51 8.90 22.82
N ARG A 32 -8.23 8.85 21.69
CA ARG A 32 -7.82 9.36 20.36
C ARG A 32 -6.52 8.75 19.84
N ASN A 33 -6.18 7.55 20.27
CA ASN A 33 -5.08 6.81 19.65
C ASN A 33 -5.57 6.03 18.45
N VAL A 34 -4.76 5.98 17.40
CA VAL A 34 -5.04 5.16 16.23
C VAL A 34 -4.97 3.68 16.61
N VAL A 35 -6.04 2.95 16.33
CA VAL A 35 -6.17 1.50 16.52
C VAL A 35 -5.91 0.78 15.21
N ARG A 36 -6.52 1.26 14.13
CA ARG A 36 -6.43 0.70 12.79
C ARG A 36 -6.49 1.81 11.77
N ALA A 37 -5.79 1.63 10.66
CA ALA A 37 -5.92 2.49 9.49
C ALA A 37 -6.06 1.62 8.25
N GLU A 38 -6.92 2.05 7.33
CA GLU A 38 -7.14 1.43 6.03
C GLU A 38 -7.11 2.50 4.94
N PHE A 39 -6.51 2.14 3.82
CA PHE A 39 -6.42 2.97 2.64
C PHE A 39 -6.72 2.15 1.40
N VAL A 40 -7.51 2.72 0.50
CA VAL A 40 -7.63 2.28 -0.89
C VAL A 40 -6.96 3.34 -1.75
N VAL A 41 -5.96 2.94 -2.52
CA VAL A 41 -5.18 3.84 -3.37
C VAL A 41 -5.22 3.33 -4.81
N ARG A 42 -5.58 4.22 -5.73
CA ARG A 42 -5.46 4.00 -7.16
C ARG A 42 -4.09 4.43 -7.64
N ALA A 43 -3.31 3.52 -8.20
CA ALA A 43 -2.15 3.85 -9.01
C ALA A 43 -2.58 3.98 -10.48
N TYR A 44 -2.08 4.97 -11.20
CA TYR A 44 -2.38 5.14 -12.63
C TYR A 44 -1.16 5.62 -13.42
N MET A 45 -1.07 5.17 -14.67
CA MET A 45 0.00 5.51 -15.63
C MET A 45 -0.49 6.48 -16.71
N GLN A 46 0.44 7.21 -17.31
CA GLN A 46 0.20 7.98 -18.52
C GLN A 46 -0.17 7.01 -19.66
N GLY A 47 -1.44 6.99 -20.05
CA GLY A 47 -2.02 5.98 -20.95
C GLY A 47 -3.35 5.39 -20.46
N GLY A 48 -3.82 5.77 -19.27
CA GLY A 48 -5.16 5.43 -18.77
C GLY A 48 -5.28 4.09 -18.06
N ARG A 49 -4.21 3.29 -18.01
CA ARG A 49 -4.16 2.09 -17.17
C ARG A 49 -4.09 2.50 -15.69
N PHE A 50 -4.92 1.87 -14.87
CA PHE A 50 -4.94 2.06 -13.43
C PHE A 50 -5.11 0.73 -12.71
N SER A 51 -4.73 0.70 -11.43
CA SER A 51 -4.98 -0.40 -10.51
C SER A 51 -5.28 0.14 -9.12
N ASP A 52 -6.18 -0.50 -8.40
CA ASP A 52 -6.55 -0.14 -7.04
C ASP A 52 -5.91 -1.12 -6.05
N GLY A 53 -5.17 -0.58 -5.09
CA GLY A 53 -4.53 -1.34 -4.01
C GLY A 53 -5.13 -0.98 -2.67
N TRP A 54 -5.50 -2.01 -1.90
CA TRP A 54 -5.91 -1.87 -0.50
C TRP A 54 -4.75 -2.17 0.44
N GLY A 55 -4.64 -1.39 1.52
CA GLY A 55 -3.68 -1.60 2.58
C GLY A 55 -4.26 -1.23 3.93
N SER A 56 -4.10 -2.13 4.91
CA SER A 56 -4.43 -1.87 6.30
C SER A 56 -3.21 -2.01 7.19
N CYS A 57 -3.30 -1.40 8.38
CA CYS A 57 -2.35 -1.61 9.45
C CYS A 57 -3.07 -1.45 10.78
N GLU A 58 -2.81 -2.38 11.71
CA GLU A 58 -3.35 -2.35 13.06
C GLU A 58 -2.24 -2.09 14.07
N ARG A 59 -2.58 -1.42 15.16
CA ARG A 59 -1.65 -1.12 16.25
C ARG A 59 -1.00 -2.37 16.84
N ARG A 60 -1.69 -3.50 16.81
CA ARG A 60 -1.22 -4.78 17.37
C ARG A 60 -0.23 -5.51 16.46
N GLU A 61 -0.12 -5.10 15.20
CA GLU A 61 0.71 -5.81 14.22
C GLU A 61 2.21 -5.76 14.55
N LYS A 62 2.69 -4.64 15.10
CA LYS A 62 4.09 -4.47 15.51
C LYS A 62 4.22 -3.38 16.57
N ARG A 63 5.40 -3.30 17.20
CA ARG A 63 5.72 -2.22 18.14
C ARG A 63 6.06 -0.93 17.37
N PHE A 64 5.11 0.00 17.35
CA PHE A 64 5.30 1.33 16.76
C PHE A 64 5.91 2.31 17.79
N MET A 65 6.77 3.22 17.34
CA MET A 65 7.30 4.28 18.20
C MET A 65 6.33 5.47 18.30
N LYS A 66 5.64 5.80 17.19
CA LYS A 66 4.62 6.84 17.13
C LYS A 66 3.36 6.28 16.46
N PRO A 67 2.56 5.47 17.18
CA PRO A 67 1.43 4.71 16.60
C PRO A 67 0.48 5.56 15.76
N ASN A 68 0.17 6.79 16.22
CA ASN A 68 -0.77 7.68 15.53
C ASN A 68 -0.28 8.16 14.15
N HIS A 69 1.03 8.10 13.88
CA HIS A 69 1.61 8.45 12.59
C HIS A 69 2.05 7.21 11.81
N ASP A 70 2.67 6.26 12.49
CA ASP A 70 3.27 5.10 11.87
C ASP A 70 2.21 4.13 11.32
N ILE A 71 1.06 3.98 12.00
CA ILE A 71 -0.02 3.07 11.56
C ILE A 71 -0.66 3.58 10.27
N PRO A 72 -1.15 4.84 10.17
CA PRO A 72 -1.67 5.36 8.90
C PRO A 72 -0.63 5.35 7.78
N SER A 73 0.61 5.73 8.07
CA SER A 73 1.69 5.75 7.06
C SER A 73 2.02 4.35 6.54
N THR A 74 1.98 3.34 7.42
CA THR A 74 2.20 1.93 7.01
C THR A 74 1.05 1.44 6.12
N ALA A 75 -0.20 1.70 6.52
CA ALA A 75 -1.38 1.31 5.73
C ALA A 75 -1.39 1.96 4.34
N GLU A 76 -1.13 3.27 4.27
CA GLU A 76 -1.01 4.02 3.01
C GLU A 76 0.11 3.48 2.11
N THR A 77 1.28 3.19 2.69
CA THR A 77 2.42 2.66 1.94
C THR A 77 2.12 1.27 1.38
N ARG A 78 1.41 0.42 2.13
CA ARG A 78 0.97 -0.90 1.64
C ARG A 78 -0.01 -0.78 0.49
N ALA A 79 -1.00 0.11 0.60
CA ALA A 79 -1.97 0.36 -0.45
C ALA A 79 -1.27 0.82 -1.74
N LYS A 80 -0.35 1.80 -1.63
CA LYS A 80 0.46 2.30 -2.76
C LYS A 80 1.33 1.21 -3.39
N ASN A 81 2.05 0.44 -2.57
CA ASN A 81 2.92 -0.62 -3.07
C ASN A 81 2.12 -1.70 -3.80
N LYS A 82 0.97 -2.11 -3.25
CA LYS A 82 0.08 -3.09 -3.87
C LYS A 82 -0.49 -2.58 -5.20
N ALA A 83 -1.03 -1.35 -5.20
CA ALA A 83 -1.56 -0.71 -6.42
C ALA A 83 -0.48 -0.62 -7.52
N CYS A 84 0.74 -0.24 -7.15
CA CYS A 84 1.87 -0.13 -8.08
C CYS A 84 2.33 -1.52 -8.60
N GLN A 85 2.43 -2.52 -7.73
CA GLN A 85 2.80 -3.89 -8.12
C GLN A 85 1.79 -4.50 -9.11
N ASP A 86 0.50 -4.33 -8.82
CA ASP A 86 -0.59 -4.82 -9.67
C ASP A 86 -0.62 -4.07 -11.01
N LEU A 87 -0.39 -2.74 -11.01
CA LEU A 87 -0.35 -1.93 -12.23
C LEU A 87 0.82 -2.30 -13.15
N LEU A 88 2.00 -2.53 -12.57
CA LEU A 88 3.20 -2.89 -13.32
C LEU A 88 3.25 -4.38 -13.70
N GLY A 89 2.39 -5.21 -13.12
CA GLY A 89 2.40 -6.67 -13.32
C GLY A 89 3.62 -7.35 -12.68
N ILE A 90 4.21 -6.73 -11.65
CA ILE A 90 5.41 -7.23 -10.92
C ILE A 90 5.00 -7.88 -9.58
N GLY A 91 3.73 -8.28 -9.44
CA GLY A 91 3.27 -9.08 -8.31
C GLY A 91 3.92 -10.46 -8.33
N GLU A 92 4.38 -10.96 -7.18
CA GLU A 92 5.02 -12.27 -7.08
C GLU A 92 4.24 -13.36 -7.82
N TYR A 93 4.93 -14.06 -8.73
CA TYR A 93 4.50 -15.35 -9.21
C TYR A 93 4.26 -16.26 -8.00
N ARG A 94 3.00 -16.59 -7.70
CA ARG A 94 2.66 -17.67 -6.78
C ARG A 94 2.82 -19.00 -7.53
N PRO A 95 3.82 -19.85 -7.23
CA PRO A 95 3.83 -21.22 -7.75
C PRO A 95 2.72 -21.98 -7.02
N GLY A 96 1.52 -22.05 -7.60
CA GLY A 96 0.41 -22.72 -6.92
C GLY A 96 -0.96 -22.71 -7.59
N VAL A 97 -1.10 -22.24 -8.83
CA VAL A 97 -2.29 -22.54 -9.63
C VAL A 97 -1.89 -23.59 -10.66
N SER A 98 -1.83 -24.84 -10.19
CA SER A 98 -1.94 -26.00 -11.06
C SER A 98 -3.24 -25.87 -11.84
N ARG A 99 -3.11 -25.67 -13.15
CA ARG A 99 -4.21 -25.91 -14.09
C ARG A 99 -4.53 -27.41 -14.03
N SER A 100 -5.65 -27.75 -13.43
CA SER A 100 -6.38 -29.00 -13.71
C SER A 100 -7.51 -28.68 -14.66
#